data_AF-A0A944RZW1-F1
#
_entry.id   AF-A0A944RZW1-F1
#
_cell.length_a   1.000
_cell.length_b   1.000
_cell.length_c   1.000
_cell.angle_alpha   90.00
_cell.angle_beta   90.00
_cell.angle_gamma   90.00
#
_symmetry.space_group_name_H-M   'P 1'
#
loop_
_entity.id
_entity.type
_entity.pdbx_description
1 polymer ?
#
loop_
_entity_poly.entity_id
_entity_poly.type
_entity_poly.pdbx_seq_one_letter_code
_entity_poly.pdbx_strand_id
1 'polypeptide(L)'
;MLISRPRTRHLWIGAMLAALASIGAIAGCNRSHGHWRHDGHHAMHEGQTPEAARELLQSRLKWALKALDADEAQKEKIHAIGDSAVTQLHPLIRLHHDHRNDLIDALTADEIDRDELDRLRRAELEIAETASRRAIEALTDIAEVLNLEQRAQLREHMSKQSHSSRAAHL
;
A
#
# COMPACT_ATOMS: atom_id res chain seq x y z
N MET A 1 18.77 34.91 2.22
CA MET A 1 18.55 34.14 0.98
C MET A 1 18.22 32.71 1.36
N LEU A 2 16.97 32.27 1.18
CA LEU A 2 16.56 30.88 1.45
C LEU A 2 17.12 29.97 0.34
N ILE A 3 18.00 29.04 0.71
CA ILE A 3 18.41 27.93 -0.15
C ILE A 3 17.26 26.92 -0.13
N SER A 4 16.45 26.90 -1.19
CA SER A 4 15.43 25.88 -1.41
C SER A 4 16.13 24.57 -1.81
N ARG A 5 16.10 23.57 -0.92
CA ARG A 5 16.58 22.21 -1.20
C ARG A 5 15.61 21.53 -2.20
N PRO A 6 16.08 20.87 -3.26
CA PRO A 6 15.20 20.16 -4.18
C PRO A 6 14.51 19.01 -3.44
N ARG A 7 13.17 19.05 -3.34
CA ARG A 7 12.36 17.96 -2.79
C ARG A 7 12.53 16.71 -3.66
N THR A 8 12.92 15.61 -3.04
CA THR A 8 13.29 14.34 -3.66
C THR A 8 12.13 13.71 -4.43
N ARG A 9 12.16 13.86 -5.77
CA ARG A 9 11.15 13.34 -6.72
C ARG A 9 11.11 11.81 -6.79
N HIS A 10 12.03 11.12 -6.12
CA HIS A 10 12.25 9.67 -6.26
C HIS A 10 11.45 8.81 -5.28
N LEU A 11 10.60 9.38 -4.40
CA LEU A 11 9.91 8.64 -3.33
C LEU A 11 8.62 7.89 -3.76
N TRP A 12 8.11 8.09 -4.98
CA TRP A 12 6.75 7.68 -5.33
C TRP A 12 6.63 6.37 -6.13
N ILE A 13 7.70 5.93 -6.80
CA ILE A 13 7.67 4.67 -7.58
C ILE A 13 7.68 3.44 -6.65
N GLY A 14 8.48 3.44 -5.59
CA GLY A 14 8.35 2.45 -4.52
C GLY A 14 7.02 2.53 -3.77
N ALA A 15 6.27 3.64 -3.87
CA ALA A 15 4.93 3.75 -3.31
C ALA A 15 3.86 3.03 -4.15
N MET A 16 4.11 2.72 -5.42
CA MET A 16 3.21 1.92 -6.27
C MET A 16 3.22 0.45 -5.86
N LEU A 17 4.43 -0.11 -5.67
CA LEU A 17 4.61 -1.45 -5.12
C LEU A 17 4.29 -1.50 -3.64
N ALA A 18 4.60 -0.48 -2.86
CA ALA A 18 4.14 -0.42 -1.47
C ALA A 18 2.61 -0.34 -1.41
N ALA A 19 1.90 0.41 -2.25
CA ALA A 19 0.44 0.45 -2.21
C ALA A 19 -0.22 -0.93 -2.42
N LEU A 20 0.39 -1.80 -3.23
CA LEU A 20 -0.11 -3.17 -3.50
C LEU A 20 0.49 -4.22 -2.54
N ALA A 21 1.75 -4.08 -2.11
CA ALA A 21 2.42 -4.98 -1.17
C ALA A 21 2.17 -4.63 0.31
N SER A 22 1.57 -3.47 0.61
CA SER A 22 1.17 -3.03 1.96
C SER A 22 -0.11 -3.70 2.45
N ILE A 23 -0.39 -4.91 2.01
CA ILE A 23 -1.31 -5.79 2.74
C ILE A 23 -0.72 -6.10 4.13
N GLY A 24 0.62 -6.07 4.27
CA GLY A 24 1.31 -6.07 5.55
C GLY A 24 1.27 -4.74 6.34
N ALA A 25 0.66 -3.67 5.82
CA ALA A 25 0.47 -2.41 6.53
C ALA A 25 -1.02 -2.12 6.85
N ILE A 26 -1.89 -3.13 6.79
CA ILE A 26 -3.24 -3.06 7.34
C ILE A 26 -3.19 -3.17 8.88
N ALA A 27 -2.09 -3.73 9.43
CA ALA A 27 -1.71 -3.59 10.82
C ALA A 27 -0.89 -2.31 11.01
N GLY A 28 -1.45 -1.33 11.74
CA GLY A 28 -0.71 -0.15 12.17
C GLY A 28 0.61 -0.52 12.84
N CYS A 29 1.72 -0.28 12.15
CA CYS A 29 3.08 -0.28 12.69
C CYS A 29 3.99 0.56 11.80
N ASN A 30 4.33 1.75 12.31
CA ASN A 30 5.60 2.46 12.13
C ASN A 30 6.12 2.73 10.71
N ARG A 31 5.79 3.95 10.24
CA ARG A 31 6.85 4.83 9.73
C ARG A 31 7.51 5.56 10.90
N SER A 32 8.17 4.83 11.80
CA SER A 32 9.01 5.41 12.85
C SER A 32 10.30 5.92 12.27
N HIS A 33 10.28 7.06 11.59
CA HIS A 33 11.47 7.86 11.34
C HIS A 33 11.14 9.35 11.45
N GLY A 34 11.39 9.89 12.65
CA GLY A 34 11.84 11.27 12.87
C GLY A 34 10.84 12.42 12.65
N HIS A 35 10.52 13.07 13.77
CA HIS A 35 10.12 14.48 13.94
C HIS A 35 8.69 14.94 13.59
N TRP A 36 7.93 15.17 14.67
CA TRP A 36 6.89 16.19 14.89
C TRP A 36 5.84 16.43 13.80
N ARG A 37 4.60 15.97 14.05
CA ARG A 37 3.46 16.87 14.29
C ARG A 37 2.22 16.13 14.81
N HIS A 38 1.50 16.86 15.64
CA HIS A 38 0.49 16.45 16.61
C HIS A 38 -0.90 16.12 16.00
N ASP A 39 -0.98 15.61 14.77
CA ASP A 39 -2.24 15.42 13.99
C ASP A 39 -2.51 13.95 13.59
N GLY A 40 -1.97 13.00 14.36
CA GLY A 40 -1.99 11.56 14.02
C GLY A 40 -3.35 10.86 14.09
N HIS A 41 -4.41 11.53 14.53
CA HIS A 41 -5.74 10.92 14.66
C HIS A 41 -6.60 11.00 13.39
N HIS A 42 -6.27 11.87 12.42
CA HIS A 42 -7.10 12.06 11.22
C HIS A 42 -6.65 11.21 10.02
N ALA A 43 -5.38 10.83 9.93
CA ALA A 43 -4.87 10.02 8.82
C ALA A 43 -5.34 8.54 8.85
N MET A 44 -5.86 8.08 9.99
CA MET A 44 -6.40 6.72 10.13
C MET A 44 -7.79 6.55 9.48
N HIS A 45 -8.50 7.64 9.16
CA HIS A 45 -9.86 7.59 8.61
C HIS A 45 -9.94 7.81 7.09
N GLU A 46 -8.95 8.46 6.46
CA GLU A 46 -9.01 8.81 5.04
C GLU A 46 -8.97 7.61 4.08
N GLY A 47 -8.55 6.42 4.52
CA GLY A 47 -8.48 5.21 3.67
C GLY A 47 -9.71 4.29 3.73
N GLN A 48 -10.77 4.65 4.45
CA GLN A 48 -11.86 3.72 4.77
C GLN A 48 -12.87 3.53 3.63
N THR A 49 -12.97 4.47 2.68
CA THR A 49 -13.90 4.36 1.55
C THR A 49 -13.23 3.82 0.30
N PRO A 50 -13.94 3.06 -0.55
CA PRO A 50 -13.41 2.63 -1.84
C PRO A 50 -12.97 3.83 -2.70
N GLU A 51 -13.67 4.95 -2.62
CA GLU A 51 -13.41 6.16 -3.41
C GLU A 51 -12.09 6.81 -3.01
N ALA A 52 -11.81 6.92 -1.72
CA ALA A 52 -10.55 7.47 -1.24
C ALA A 52 -9.36 6.55 -1.55
N ALA A 53 -9.57 5.22 -1.48
CA ALA A 53 -8.56 4.25 -1.90
C ALA A 53 -8.23 4.39 -3.39
N ARG A 54 -9.25 4.59 -4.25
CA ARG A 54 -9.06 4.88 -5.68
C ARG A 54 -8.31 6.20 -5.89
N GLU A 55 -8.72 7.28 -5.24
CA GLU A 55 -8.07 8.59 -5.40
C GLU A 55 -6.59 8.55 -5.00
N LEU A 56 -6.28 7.89 -3.88
CA LEU A 56 -4.91 7.69 -3.43
C LEU A 56 -4.12 6.91 -4.48
N LEU A 57 -4.64 5.77 -4.95
CA LEU A 57 -3.99 4.97 -5.98
C LEU A 57 -3.73 5.77 -7.25
N GLN A 58 -4.76 6.44 -7.78
CA GLN A 58 -4.69 7.26 -8.99
C GLN A 58 -3.61 8.34 -8.86
N SER A 59 -3.54 8.99 -7.71
CA SER A 59 -2.50 9.98 -7.39
C SER A 59 -1.10 9.37 -7.39
N ARG A 60 -0.92 8.14 -6.87
CA ARG A 60 0.38 7.44 -6.88
C ARG A 60 0.77 7.02 -8.30
N LEU A 61 -0.16 6.43 -9.05
CA LEU A 61 0.05 5.98 -10.42
C LEU A 61 0.44 7.15 -11.33
N LYS A 62 -0.23 8.30 -11.22
CA LYS A 62 0.09 9.50 -11.99
C LYS A 62 1.58 9.89 -11.90
N TRP A 63 2.15 9.89 -10.70
CA TRP A 63 3.56 10.24 -10.51
C TRP A 63 4.50 9.13 -10.94
N ALA A 64 4.15 7.86 -10.67
CA ALA A 64 4.97 6.71 -11.04
C ALA A 64 5.09 6.57 -12.56
N LEU A 65 3.96 6.61 -13.26
CA LEU A 65 3.89 6.48 -14.72
C LEU A 65 4.56 7.64 -15.45
N LYS A 66 4.47 8.85 -14.88
CA LYS A 66 5.22 10.00 -15.38
C LYS A 66 6.74 9.81 -15.24
N ALA A 67 7.19 9.18 -14.17
CA ALA A 67 8.63 8.95 -13.95
C ALA A 67 9.20 7.80 -14.81
N LEU A 68 8.33 6.91 -15.31
CA LEU A 68 8.68 5.83 -16.24
C LEU A 68 8.48 6.22 -17.71
N ASP A 69 8.18 7.50 -17.99
CA ASP A 69 7.83 8.00 -19.33
C ASP A 69 6.81 7.08 -20.06
N ALA A 70 5.80 6.58 -19.31
CA ALA A 70 4.76 5.74 -19.88
C ALA A 70 3.93 6.51 -20.92
N ASP A 71 3.60 5.85 -22.03
CA ASP A 71 2.70 6.42 -23.03
C ASP A 71 1.24 6.42 -22.54
N GLU A 72 0.34 7.09 -23.28
CA GLU A 72 -1.06 7.21 -22.89
C GLU A 72 -1.80 5.86 -22.85
N ALA A 73 -1.47 4.93 -23.75
CA ALA A 73 -2.11 3.62 -23.79
C ALA A 73 -1.66 2.76 -22.60
N GLN A 74 -0.39 2.85 -22.19
CA GLN A 74 0.12 2.21 -20.99
C GLN A 74 -0.53 2.78 -19.74
N LYS A 75 -0.66 4.12 -19.66
CA LYS A 75 -1.32 4.77 -18.53
C LYS A 75 -2.75 4.29 -18.36
N GLU A 76 -3.55 4.33 -19.43
CA GLU A 76 -4.95 3.91 -19.39
C GLU A 76 -5.09 2.47 -18.89
N LYS A 77 -4.30 1.53 -19.44
CA LYS A 77 -4.31 0.13 -19.01
C LYS A 77 -3.92 -0.04 -17.54
N ILE A 78 -2.87 0.63 -17.09
CA ILE A 78 -2.39 0.53 -15.70
C ILE A 78 -3.40 1.14 -14.73
N HIS A 79 -4.06 2.22 -15.10
CA HIS A 79 -5.16 2.79 -14.32
C HIS A 79 -6.33 1.80 -14.19
N ALA A 80 -6.73 1.14 -15.29
CA ALA A 80 -7.79 0.13 -15.26
C ALA A 80 -7.43 -1.09 -14.37
N ILE A 81 -6.20 -1.60 -14.45
CA ILE A 81 -5.71 -2.67 -13.57
C ILE A 81 -5.78 -2.22 -12.11
N GLY A 82 -5.33 -0.99 -11.84
CA GLY A 82 -5.36 -0.39 -10.51
C GLY A 82 -6.78 -0.28 -9.92
N ASP A 83 -7.74 0.23 -10.69
CA ASP A 83 -9.13 0.37 -10.25
C ASP A 83 -9.79 -1.00 -9.99
N SER A 84 -9.47 -2.00 -10.81
CA SER A 84 -9.86 -3.39 -10.58
C SER A 84 -9.29 -3.92 -9.27
N ALA A 85 -7.98 -3.72 -9.03
CA ALA A 85 -7.33 -4.14 -7.80
C ALA A 85 -7.97 -3.51 -6.55
N VAL A 86 -8.28 -2.21 -6.57
CA VAL A 86 -8.98 -1.55 -5.46
C VAL A 86 -10.35 -2.17 -5.22
N THR A 87 -11.11 -2.40 -6.28
CA THR A 87 -12.44 -3.01 -6.18
C THR A 87 -12.39 -4.41 -5.57
N GLN A 88 -11.35 -5.18 -5.87
CA GLN A 88 -11.17 -6.53 -5.34
C GLN A 88 -10.57 -6.56 -3.93
N LEU A 89 -9.68 -5.63 -3.58
CA LEU A 89 -8.95 -5.63 -2.31
C LEU A 89 -9.69 -4.89 -1.19
N HIS A 90 -10.46 -3.84 -1.51
CA HIS A 90 -11.13 -3.02 -0.50
C HIS A 90 -12.07 -3.81 0.43
N PRO A 91 -12.90 -4.76 -0.07
CA PRO A 91 -13.73 -5.58 0.82
C PRO A 91 -12.91 -6.43 1.80
N LEU A 92 -11.73 -6.90 1.39
CA LEU A 92 -10.83 -7.69 2.23
C LEU A 92 -10.19 -6.84 3.34
N ILE A 93 -9.80 -5.61 3.00
CA ILE A 93 -9.27 -4.63 3.97
C ILE A 93 -10.33 -4.29 5.02
N ARG A 94 -11.58 -4.09 4.59
CA ARG A 94 -12.70 -3.87 5.50
C ARG A 94 -12.92 -5.07 6.43
N LEU A 95 -12.95 -6.27 5.88
CA LEU A 95 -13.17 -7.49 6.67
C LEU A 95 -12.05 -7.71 7.70
N HIS A 96 -10.79 -7.48 7.34
CA HIS A 96 -9.68 -7.50 8.29
C HIS A 96 -9.86 -6.51 9.44
N HIS A 97 -10.33 -5.29 9.14
CA HIS A 97 -10.60 -4.29 10.18
C HIS A 97 -11.72 -4.74 11.12
N ASP A 98 -12.78 -5.34 10.57
CA ASP A 98 -13.89 -5.87 11.35
C ASP A 98 -13.39 -7.01 12.27
N HIS A 99 -12.64 -7.99 11.74
CA HIS A 99 -12.02 -9.06 12.55
C HIS A 99 -11.03 -8.55 13.60
N ARG A 100 -10.31 -7.45 13.33
CA ARG A 100 -9.45 -6.82 14.34
C ARG A 100 -10.25 -6.32 15.53
N ASN A 101 -11.44 -5.75 15.29
CA ASN A 101 -12.34 -5.36 16.37
C ASN A 101 -12.87 -6.58 17.12
N ASP A 102 -13.32 -7.61 16.39
CA ASP A 102 -13.79 -8.86 16.97
C ASP A 102 -12.71 -9.54 17.84
N LEU A 103 -11.45 -9.49 17.39
CA LEU A 103 -10.30 -10.01 18.14
C LEU A 103 -10.06 -9.23 19.44
N ILE A 104 -10.19 -7.90 19.41
CA ILE A 104 -10.06 -7.05 20.61
C ILE A 104 -11.19 -7.37 21.58
N ASP A 105 -12.42 -7.48 21.09
CA ASP A 105 -13.60 -7.80 21.91
C ASP A 105 -13.44 -9.19 22.55
N ALA A 106 -13.03 -10.21 21.78
CA ALA A 106 -12.81 -11.57 22.28
C ALA A 106 -11.68 -11.66 23.33
N LEU A 107 -10.62 -10.85 23.20
CA LEU A 107 -9.51 -10.82 24.15
C LEU A 107 -9.80 -10.00 25.41
N THR A 108 -10.84 -9.17 25.40
CA THR A 108 -11.23 -8.30 26.53
C THR A 108 -12.53 -8.72 27.19
N ALA A 109 -13.13 -9.82 26.74
CA ALA A 109 -14.28 -10.46 27.37
C ALA A 109 -13.94 -10.99 28.77
N ASP A 110 -14.96 -11.16 29.61
CA ASP A 110 -14.84 -11.69 30.97
C ASP A 110 -14.30 -13.13 30.99
N GLU A 111 -14.71 -13.93 30.01
CA GLU A 111 -14.17 -15.26 29.75
C GLU A 111 -13.58 -15.33 28.34
N ILE A 112 -12.39 -15.94 28.22
CA ILE A 112 -11.69 -16.09 26.94
C ILE A 112 -12.15 -17.36 26.23
N ASP A 113 -12.86 -17.19 25.12
CA ASP A 113 -13.17 -18.28 24.19
C ASP A 113 -11.98 -18.54 23.25
N ARG A 114 -11.26 -19.63 23.50
CA ARG A 114 -10.08 -20.00 22.69
C ARG A 114 -10.43 -20.51 21.31
N ASP A 115 -11.60 -21.11 21.14
CA ASP A 115 -12.02 -21.67 19.85
C ASP A 115 -12.42 -20.54 18.91
N GLU A 116 -13.07 -19.50 19.43
CA GLU A 116 -13.37 -18.27 18.67
C GLU A 116 -12.10 -17.55 18.22
N LEU A 117 -11.10 -17.45 19.10
CA LEU A 117 -9.80 -16.87 18.75
C LEU A 117 -9.07 -17.66 17.65
N ASP A 118 -9.11 -19.00 17.68
CA ASP A 118 -8.52 -19.81 16.61
C ASP A 118 -9.29 -19.66 15.29
N ARG A 119 -10.62 -19.52 15.36
CA ARG A 119 -11.47 -19.25 14.18
C ARG A 119 -11.11 -17.92 13.54
N LEU A 120 -11.02 -16.83 14.32
CA LEU A 120 -10.60 -15.51 13.85
C LEU A 120 -9.20 -15.56 13.23
N ARG A 121 -8.24 -16.23 13.89
CA ARG A 121 -6.87 -16.41 13.35
C ARG A 121 -6.86 -17.09 11.98
N ARG A 122 -7.68 -18.12 11.77
CA ARG A 122 -7.77 -18.82 10.47
C ARG A 122 -8.40 -17.93 9.40
N ALA A 123 -9.48 -17.24 9.74
CA ALA A 123 -10.15 -16.32 8.82
C ALA A 123 -9.19 -15.19 8.36
N GLU A 124 -8.37 -14.67 9.28
CA GLU A 124 -7.33 -13.68 8.97
C GLU A 124 -6.27 -14.21 7.99
N LEU A 125 -5.83 -15.46 8.14
CA LEU A 125 -4.87 -16.06 7.21
C LEU A 125 -5.46 -16.23 5.82
N GLU A 126 -6.74 -16.60 5.70
CA GLU A 126 -7.42 -16.73 4.41
C GLU A 126 -7.59 -15.39 3.68
N ILE A 127 -7.89 -14.33 4.43
CA ILE A 127 -7.93 -12.96 3.90
C ILE A 127 -6.55 -12.53 3.40
N ALA A 128 -5.51 -12.74 4.23
CA ALA A 128 -4.14 -12.37 3.88
C ALA A 128 -3.66 -13.12 2.62
N GLU A 129 -3.93 -14.42 2.53
CA GLU A 129 -3.61 -15.25 1.38
C GLU A 129 -4.31 -14.72 0.11
N THR A 130 -5.62 -14.48 0.19
CA THR A 130 -6.41 -13.97 -0.93
C THR A 130 -5.96 -12.58 -1.39
N ALA A 131 -5.72 -11.68 -0.43
CA ALA A 131 -5.24 -10.34 -0.73
C ALA A 131 -3.86 -10.38 -1.38
N SER A 132 -2.94 -11.18 -0.84
CA SER A 132 -1.56 -11.29 -1.36
C SER A 132 -1.54 -11.78 -2.80
N ARG A 133 -2.39 -12.76 -3.14
CA ARG A 133 -2.56 -13.28 -4.49
C ARG A 133 -3.05 -12.20 -5.45
N ARG A 134 -4.11 -11.48 -5.09
CA ARG A 134 -4.68 -10.40 -5.94
C ARG A 134 -3.70 -9.26 -6.15
N ALA A 135 -2.93 -8.90 -5.13
CA ALA A 135 -1.91 -7.88 -5.25
C ALA A 135 -0.79 -8.28 -6.21
N ILE A 136 -0.29 -9.53 -6.13
CA ILE A 136 0.77 -9.97 -7.03
C ILE A 136 0.27 -10.13 -8.47
N GLU A 137 -0.98 -10.56 -8.67
CA GLU A 137 -1.64 -10.60 -9.98
C GLU A 137 -1.68 -9.19 -10.60
N ALA A 138 -2.22 -8.20 -9.89
CA ALA A 138 -2.26 -6.82 -10.38
C ALA A 138 -0.87 -6.24 -10.67
N LEU A 139 0.13 -6.54 -9.83
CA LEU A 139 1.51 -6.12 -10.08
C LEU A 139 2.13 -6.78 -11.30
N THR A 140 1.79 -8.05 -11.54
CA THR A 140 2.24 -8.79 -12.73
C THR A 140 1.61 -8.20 -13.98
N ASP A 141 0.30 -7.95 -13.97
CA ASP A 141 -0.42 -7.32 -15.09
C ASP A 141 0.16 -5.93 -15.43
N ILE A 142 0.45 -5.11 -14.40
CA ILE A 142 1.11 -3.80 -14.59
C ILE A 142 2.49 -3.99 -15.21
N ALA A 143 3.28 -4.94 -14.70
CA ALA A 143 4.61 -5.21 -15.26
C ALA A 143 4.50 -5.60 -16.73
N GLU A 144 3.53 -6.45 -17.11
CA GLU A 144 3.30 -6.88 -18.49
C GLU A 144 2.97 -5.72 -19.45
N VAL A 145 2.28 -4.67 -18.98
CA VAL A 145 2.02 -3.45 -19.75
C VAL A 145 3.29 -2.61 -19.97
N LEU A 146 4.21 -2.63 -19.01
CA LEU A 146 5.49 -1.91 -19.13
C LEU A 146 6.46 -2.64 -20.04
N ASN A 147 7.24 -1.88 -20.82
CA ASN A 147 8.32 -2.43 -21.64
C ASN A 147 9.55 -2.78 -20.79
N LEU A 148 10.52 -3.49 -21.38
CA LEU A 148 11.71 -3.98 -20.67
C LEU A 148 12.57 -2.84 -20.08
N GLU A 149 12.69 -1.72 -20.79
CA GLU A 149 13.45 -0.55 -20.35
C GLU A 149 12.79 0.10 -19.13
N GLN A 150 11.47 0.30 -19.17
CA GLN A 150 10.68 0.87 -18.06
C GLN A 150 10.75 -0.02 -16.81
N ARG A 151 10.73 -1.35 -16.96
CA ARG A 151 10.94 -2.28 -15.84
C ARG A 151 12.35 -2.17 -15.25
N ALA A 152 13.36 -1.92 -16.09
CA ALA A 152 14.72 -1.67 -15.61
C ALA A 152 14.84 -0.33 -14.86
N GLN A 153 14.18 0.72 -15.35
CA GLN A 153 14.08 2.02 -14.67
C GLN A 153 13.37 1.88 -13.32
N LEU A 154 12.26 1.13 -13.26
CA LEU A 154 11.53 0.81 -12.04
C LEU A 154 12.47 0.21 -10.98
N ARG A 155 13.28 -0.80 -11.34
CA ARG A 155 14.29 -1.40 -10.46
C ARG A 155 15.32 -0.38 -9.94
N GLU A 156 15.82 0.50 -10.81
CA GLU A 156 16.79 1.53 -10.42
C GLU A 156 16.19 2.55 -9.44
N HIS A 157 14.94 2.95 -9.67
CA HIS A 157 14.23 3.83 -8.74
C HIS A 157 14.02 3.17 -7.37
N MET A 158 13.70 1.88 -7.33
CA MET A 158 13.54 1.13 -6.08
C MET A 158 14.86 1.00 -5.30
N SER A 159 15.97 0.72 -5.97
CA SER A 159 17.27 0.56 -5.31
C SER A 159 17.75 1.89 -4.69
N LYS A 160 17.54 3.02 -5.36
CA LYS A 160 17.90 4.36 -4.86
C LYS A 160 17.11 4.74 -3.60
N GLN A 161 15.85 4.32 -3.48
CA GLN A 161 15.04 4.57 -2.27
C GLN A 161 15.58 3.82 -1.04
N SER A 162 15.97 2.55 -1.19
CA SER A 162 16.54 1.74 -0.09
C SER A 162 17.83 2.35 0.49
N HIS A 163 18.70 2.87 -0.38
CA HIS A 163 19.95 3.52 0.05
C HIS A 163 19.71 4.86 0.76
N SER A 164 18.76 5.67 0.28
CA SER A 164 18.41 6.94 0.92
C SER A 164 17.83 6.76 2.32
N SER A 165 17.12 5.67 2.59
CA SER A 165 16.59 5.37 3.92
C SER A 165 17.68 4.89 4.89
N ARG A 166 18.68 4.12 4.44
CA ARG A 166 19.80 3.70 5.31
C ARG A 166 20.75 4.85 5.69
N ALA A 167 20.98 5.79 4.78
CA ALA A 167 21.83 6.96 5.03
C ALA A 167 21.22 7.98 5.99
N ALA A 168 19.90 7.93 6.25
CA ALA A 168 19.21 8.79 7.21
C ALA A 168 19.28 8.26 8.67
N HIS A 169 19.90 7.09 8.89
CA HIS A 169 20.05 6.44 10.20
C HIS A 169 21.50 6.28 10.65
N LEU A 170 22.44 6.99 10.01
CA LEU A 170 23.83 7.17 10.42
C LEU A 170 24.09 8.66 10.62
#